data_AF-A0A976KT68-F1
#
_entry.id   AF-A0A976KT68-F1
#
_cell.length_a   1.000
_cell.length_b   1.000
_cell.length_c   1.000
_cell.angle_alpha   90.00
_cell.angle_beta   90.00
_cell.angle_gamma   90.00
#
_symmetry.space_group_name_H-M   'P 1'
#
loop_
_entity.id
_entity.type
_entity.pdbx_description
1 polymer ?
#
loop_
_entity_poly.entity_id
_entity_poly.type
_entity_poly.pdbx_seq_one_letter_code
_entity_poly.pdbx_strand_id
1 'polypeptide(L)'
;MDFSQAERRVFDAVWDLVARRTYDRAAASTDLLHQLLHAQGAVSRRGDHLCVGDLVLNRDRSPLAAVAEATGLGLTVYLGSHRVASATVSGAGTAPDLDAPAPAPLVDAALRRREAYKGRVDYGQRTYIVAGRPLFGSNTEPDAPPLGMLEAFQDEHIFLDLLAATARAGLQDQTSDLVARADAMESILRFVDDIARRLQLLALNGNIIAAQAPEHGRAFRVVCRELGALAGQAKNTGNDVRQLAVAMGFEGFGEDSVEPSGPADALSDSGLQLEAAADPVSMADLAAAANDTLSSRG
;
A
#
# COMPACT_ATOMS: atom_id res chain seq x y z
N MET A 1 23.00 24.75 -11.45
CA MET A 1 23.98 24.23 -10.47
C MET A 1 24.39 22.86 -10.96
N ASP A 2 25.69 22.66 -11.20
CA ASP A 2 26.24 21.37 -11.63
C ASP A 2 26.70 20.61 -10.39
N PHE A 3 26.28 19.36 -10.29
CA PHE A 3 26.30 18.57 -9.06
C PHE A 3 27.63 17.83 -8.92
N SER A 4 28.03 17.46 -7.71
CA SER A 4 29.06 16.43 -7.57
C SER A 4 28.48 15.07 -8.01
N GLN A 5 29.29 14.27 -8.69
CA GLN A 5 28.87 12.97 -9.21
C GLN A 5 28.50 11.98 -8.09
N ALA A 6 29.02 12.20 -6.88
CA ALA A 6 28.77 11.36 -5.71
C ALA A 6 27.37 11.60 -5.12
N GLU A 7 26.93 12.86 -5.01
CA GLU A 7 25.63 13.20 -4.42
C GLU A 7 24.44 12.72 -5.25
N ARG A 8 24.52 12.82 -6.57
CA ARG A 8 23.47 12.27 -7.47
C ARG A 8 23.33 10.76 -7.27
N ARG A 9 24.44 10.04 -7.09
CA ARG A 9 24.43 8.59 -6.87
C ARG A 9 23.71 8.18 -5.57
N VAL A 10 23.83 8.98 -4.50
CA VAL A 10 23.13 8.70 -3.22
C VAL A 10 21.63 8.78 -3.40
N PHE A 11 21.18 9.88 -3.98
CA PHE A 11 19.76 10.13 -4.22
C PHE A 11 19.16 9.06 -5.14
N ASP A 12 19.85 8.75 -6.23
CA ASP A 12 19.44 7.71 -7.18
C ASP A 12 19.37 6.33 -6.51
N ALA A 13 20.32 6.00 -5.62
CA ALA A 13 20.33 4.72 -4.91
C ALA A 13 19.18 4.60 -3.89
N VAL A 14 18.90 5.66 -3.12
CA VAL A 14 17.75 5.69 -2.20
C VAL A 14 16.45 5.60 -2.97
N TRP A 15 16.34 6.35 -4.07
CA TRP A 15 15.18 6.31 -4.94
C TRP A 15 14.94 4.92 -5.51
N ASP A 16 15.97 4.28 -6.06
CA ASP A 16 15.88 2.92 -6.60
C ASP A 16 15.42 1.92 -5.54
N LEU A 17 15.95 2.02 -4.31
CA LEU A 17 15.51 1.16 -3.21
C LEU A 17 14.03 1.39 -2.89
N VAL A 18 13.62 2.64 -2.72
CA VAL A 18 12.23 2.96 -2.34
C VAL A 18 11.26 2.60 -3.46
N ALA A 19 11.62 2.85 -4.72
CA ALA A 19 10.83 2.44 -5.88
C ALA A 19 10.67 0.92 -5.93
N ARG A 20 11.75 0.14 -5.76
CA ARG A 20 11.69 -1.33 -5.68
C ARG A 20 10.76 -1.81 -4.58
N ARG A 21 10.88 -1.23 -3.38
CA ARG A 21 10.01 -1.57 -2.24
C ARG A 21 8.56 -1.17 -2.47
N THR A 22 8.32 -0.07 -3.18
CA THR A 22 6.98 0.35 -3.59
C THR A 22 6.36 -0.66 -4.57
N TYR A 23 7.12 -1.19 -5.53
CA TYR A 23 6.64 -2.27 -6.42
C TYR A 23 6.25 -3.52 -5.66
N ASP A 24 7.05 -3.92 -4.68
CA ASP A 24 6.77 -5.10 -3.86
C ASP A 24 5.52 -4.89 -3.00
N ARG A 25 5.41 -3.73 -2.35
CA ARG A 25 4.22 -3.34 -1.60
C ARG A 25 2.97 -3.29 -2.49
N ALA A 26 3.07 -2.76 -3.70
CA ALA A 26 1.94 -2.69 -4.64
C ALA A 26 1.47 -4.08 -5.08
N ALA A 27 2.40 -5.01 -5.34
CA ALA A 27 2.04 -6.39 -5.68
C ALA A 27 1.38 -7.12 -4.49
N ALA A 28 1.91 -6.94 -3.28
CA ALA A 28 1.31 -7.49 -2.07
C ALA A 28 -0.06 -6.85 -1.75
N SER A 29 -0.24 -5.56 -2.03
CA SER A 29 -1.52 -4.87 -1.81
C SER A 29 -2.61 -5.37 -2.75
N THR A 30 -2.25 -5.65 -4.01
CA THR A 30 -3.17 -6.32 -4.93
C THR A 30 -3.45 -7.78 -4.52
N ASP A 31 -2.57 -8.44 -3.77
CA ASP A 31 -2.75 -9.84 -3.33
C ASP A 31 -3.70 -9.87 -2.16
N LEU A 32 -3.50 -8.93 -1.25
CA LEU A 32 -4.37 -8.69 -0.11
C LEU A 32 -5.79 -8.37 -0.57
N LEU A 33 -5.95 -7.47 -1.54
CA LEU A 33 -7.26 -7.16 -2.12
C LEU A 33 -7.88 -8.41 -2.78
N HIS A 34 -7.11 -9.18 -3.54
CA HIS A 34 -7.60 -10.43 -4.13
C HIS A 34 -8.13 -11.39 -3.06
N GLN A 35 -7.34 -11.66 -2.02
CA GLN A 35 -7.75 -12.53 -0.92
C GLN A 35 -9.00 -12.01 -0.20
N LEU A 36 -9.10 -10.70 0.04
CA LEU A 36 -10.27 -10.08 0.66
C LEU A 36 -11.55 -10.26 -0.16
N LEU A 37 -11.48 -10.03 -1.48
CA LEU A 37 -12.63 -10.22 -2.35
C LEU A 37 -13.10 -11.69 -2.32
N HIS A 38 -12.17 -12.65 -2.42
CA HIS A 38 -12.53 -14.08 -2.36
C HIS A 38 -12.98 -14.54 -0.96
N ALA A 39 -12.53 -13.87 0.11
CA ALA A 39 -12.99 -14.13 1.47
C ALA A 39 -14.43 -13.64 1.72
N GLN A 40 -14.83 -12.55 1.07
CA GLN A 40 -16.18 -11.98 1.21
C GLN A 40 -17.24 -12.77 0.42
N GLY A 41 -16.85 -13.44 -0.67
CA GLY A 41 -17.78 -14.26 -1.44
C GLY A 41 -17.24 -14.70 -2.79
N ALA A 42 -18.09 -15.37 -3.56
CA ALA A 42 -17.76 -15.82 -4.90
C ALA A 42 -17.62 -14.62 -5.86
N VAL A 43 -16.42 -14.42 -6.43
CA VAL A 43 -16.18 -13.42 -7.46
C VAL A 43 -16.79 -13.91 -8.77
N SER A 44 -17.70 -13.13 -9.34
CA SER A 44 -18.44 -13.50 -10.55
C SER A 44 -18.81 -12.27 -11.38
N ARG A 45 -19.15 -12.50 -12.66
CA ARG A 45 -19.68 -11.47 -13.54
C ARG A 45 -21.19 -11.69 -13.74
N ARG A 46 -22.00 -10.63 -13.54
CA ARG A 46 -23.44 -10.62 -13.81
C ARG A 46 -23.74 -9.48 -14.81
N GLY A 47 -23.81 -9.81 -16.10
CA GLY A 47 -23.91 -8.79 -17.16
C GLY A 47 -22.66 -7.91 -17.19
N ASP A 48 -22.82 -6.59 -17.03
CA ASP A 48 -21.71 -5.62 -16.99
C ASP A 48 -21.25 -5.27 -15.57
N HIS A 49 -21.67 -6.07 -14.58
CA HIS A 49 -21.32 -5.89 -13.19
C HIS A 49 -20.38 -6.99 -12.70
N LEU A 50 -19.33 -6.57 -12.00
CA LEU A 50 -18.47 -7.44 -11.21
C LEU A 50 -19.09 -7.58 -9.82
N CYS A 51 -19.28 -8.81 -9.37
CA CYS A 51 -19.95 -9.14 -8.12
C CYS A 51 -19.07 -10.00 -7.22
N VAL A 52 -19.20 -9.79 -5.91
CA VAL A 52 -18.60 -10.63 -4.85
C VAL A 52 -19.73 -11.14 -3.97
N GLY A 53 -20.14 -12.39 -4.16
CA GLY A 53 -21.40 -12.87 -3.58
C GLY A 53 -22.57 -12.01 -4.08
N ASP A 54 -23.26 -11.35 -3.17
CA ASP A 54 -24.37 -10.43 -3.48
C ASP A 54 -23.94 -8.96 -3.63
N LEU A 55 -22.69 -8.63 -3.28
CA LEU A 55 -22.14 -7.29 -3.43
C LEU A 55 -21.85 -6.98 -4.90
N VAL A 56 -22.35 -5.85 -5.39
CA VAL A 56 -21.97 -5.30 -6.70
C VAL A 56 -20.80 -4.34 -6.49
N LEU A 57 -19.64 -4.67 -7.05
CA LEU A 57 -18.41 -3.91 -6.81
C LEU A 57 -18.33 -2.64 -7.67
N ASN A 58 -19.07 -2.56 -8.77
CA ASN A 58 -19.06 -1.38 -9.63
C ASN A 58 -19.46 -0.12 -8.85
N ARG A 59 -18.56 0.87 -8.83
CA ARG A 59 -18.64 2.15 -8.11
C ARG A 59 -18.66 2.03 -6.58
N ASP A 60 -18.55 0.83 -6.02
CA ASP A 60 -18.36 0.65 -4.59
C ASP A 60 -16.87 0.63 -4.25
N ARG A 61 -16.43 1.71 -3.60
CA ARG A 61 -15.04 1.87 -3.17
C ARG A 61 -14.74 1.23 -1.82
N SER A 62 -15.76 0.82 -1.06
CA SER A 62 -15.59 0.43 0.35
C SER A 62 -14.62 -0.74 0.54
N PRO A 63 -14.65 -1.81 -0.28
CA PRO A 63 -13.71 -2.92 -0.15
C PRO A 63 -12.26 -2.53 -0.50
N LEU A 64 -12.08 -1.55 -1.38
CA LEU A 64 -10.77 -1.07 -1.82
C LEU A 64 -10.19 -0.07 -0.81
N ALA A 65 -11.04 0.79 -0.24
CA ALA A 65 -10.63 1.87 0.66
C ALA A 65 -9.88 1.33 1.88
N ALA A 66 -10.36 0.25 2.49
CA ALA A 66 -9.71 -0.37 3.65
C ALA A 66 -8.26 -0.80 3.33
N VAL A 67 -8.04 -1.41 2.16
CA VAL A 67 -6.70 -1.84 1.74
C VAL A 67 -5.84 -0.65 1.33
N ALA A 68 -6.43 0.35 0.68
CA ALA A 68 -5.73 1.58 0.28
C ALA A 68 -5.21 2.36 1.49
N GLU A 69 -6.06 2.52 2.51
CA GLU A 69 -5.72 3.16 3.79
C GLU A 69 -4.63 2.41 4.54
N ALA A 70 -4.72 1.08 4.59
CA ALA A 70 -3.74 0.23 5.25
C ALA A 70 -2.35 0.33 4.60
N THR A 71 -2.33 0.27 3.26
CA THR A 71 -1.09 0.11 2.49
C THR A 71 -0.46 1.44 2.08
N GLY A 72 -1.22 2.53 2.16
CA GLY A 72 -0.81 3.84 1.65
C GLY A 72 -0.83 3.93 0.12
N LEU A 73 -1.43 2.94 -0.57
CA LEU A 73 -1.48 2.85 -2.02
C LEU A 73 -2.90 3.06 -2.54
N GLY A 74 -3.02 3.55 -3.77
CA GLY A 74 -4.29 3.59 -4.47
C GLY A 74 -4.58 2.21 -5.04
N LEU A 75 -5.87 1.85 -5.14
CA LEU A 75 -6.31 0.58 -5.68
C LEU A 75 -7.40 0.79 -6.72
N THR A 76 -7.37 -0.04 -7.76
CA THR A 76 -8.38 -0.05 -8.81
C THR A 76 -8.75 -1.47 -9.16
N VAL A 77 -10.05 -1.69 -9.38
CA VAL A 77 -10.60 -2.95 -9.88
C VAL A 77 -11.19 -2.72 -11.26
N TYR A 78 -10.92 -3.66 -12.16
CA TYR A 78 -11.36 -3.64 -13.54
C TYR A 78 -12.28 -4.83 -13.84
N LEU A 79 -13.27 -4.62 -14.71
CA LEU A 79 -13.98 -5.67 -15.43
C LEU A 79 -13.51 -5.63 -16.89
N GLY A 80 -12.84 -6.69 -17.34
CA GLY A 80 -11.99 -6.62 -18.53
C GLY A 80 -10.97 -5.49 -18.38
N SER A 81 -10.95 -4.58 -19.35
CA SER A 81 -10.09 -3.38 -19.34
C SER A 81 -10.79 -2.12 -18.82
N HIS A 82 -12.04 -2.21 -18.35
CA HIS A 82 -12.81 -1.07 -17.86
C HIS A 82 -12.73 -0.98 -16.35
N ARG A 83 -12.43 0.20 -15.80
CA ARG A 83 -12.42 0.41 -14.37
C ARG A 83 -13.85 0.38 -13.84
N VAL A 84 -14.06 -0.41 -12.81
CA VAL A 84 -15.36 -0.51 -12.16
C VAL A 84 -15.35 0.15 -10.79
N ALA A 85 -14.22 0.14 -10.08
CA ALA A 85 -14.06 0.80 -8.79
C ALA A 85 -12.61 1.26 -8.61
N SER A 86 -12.43 2.38 -7.93
CA SER A 86 -11.11 2.87 -7.53
C SER A 86 -11.20 3.54 -6.16
N ALA A 87 -10.18 3.35 -5.34
CA ALA A 87 -9.99 4.04 -4.08
C ALA A 87 -8.57 4.61 -4.04
N THR A 88 -8.40 5.80 -3.49
CA THR A 88 -7.09 6.42 -3.31
C THR A 88 -6.99 7.06 -1.94
N VAL A 89 -5.76 7.26 -1.51
CA VAL A 89 -5.38 8.02 -0.32
C VAL A 89 -4.46 9.14 -0.74
N SER A 90 -4.34 10.21 0.08
CA SER A 90 -3.52 11.37 -0.28
C SER A 90 -2.09 11.01 -0.70
N GLY A 91 -1.48 10.00 -0.06
CA GLY A 91 -0.12 9.55 -0.38
C GLY A 91 0.02 8.79 -1.70
N ALA A 92 -1.08 8.32 -2.29
CA ALA A 92 -1.08 7.53 -3.51
C ALA A 92 -1.34 8.35 -4.79
N GLY A 93 -1.78 9.59 -4.64
CA GLY A 93 -2.15 10.46 -5.74
C GLY A 93 -3.65 10.45 -6.03
N THR A 94 -4.01 11.05 -7.16
CA THR A 94 -5.41 11.05 -7.60
C THR A 94 -5.72 9.73 -8.28
N ALA A 95 -6.86 9.14 -7.92
CA ALA A 95 -7.39 7.97 -8.60
C ALA A 95 -7.66 8.32 -10.06
N PRO A 96 -7.16 7.54 -11.03
CA PRO A 96 -7.41 7.83 -12.42
C PRO A 96 -8.87 7.53 -12.79
N ASP A 97 -9.46 8.32 -13.69
CA ASP A 97 -10.91 8.32 -13.97
C ASP A 97 -11.46 6.92 -14.31
N LEU A 98 -12.69 6.64 -13.85
CA LEU A 98 -13.35 5.34 -14.11
C LEU A 98 -13.61 5.09 -15.60
N ASP A 99 -13.80 6.15 -16.38
CA ASP A 99 -14.03 6.05 -17.83
C ASP A 99 -12.73 6.02 -18.64
N ALA A 100 -11.58 6.27 -18.00
CA ALA A 100 -10.29 6.21 -18.68
C ALA A 100 -9.88 4.76 -18.96
N PRO A 101 -9.31 4.48 -20.15
CA PRO A 101 -8.90 3.13 -20.51
C PRO A 101 -7.77 2.65 -19.60
N ALA A 102 -7.77 1.34 -19.32
CA ALA A 102 -6.66 0.69 -18.67
C ALA A 102 -5.34 0.85 -19.45
N PRO A 103 -4.19 0.97 -18.77
CA PRO A 103 -2.89 1.01 -19.43
C PRO A 103 -2.62 -0.23 -20.27
N ALA A 104 -2.11 -0.05 -21.48
CA ALA A 104 -1.77 -1.16 -22.37
C ALA A 104 -0.82 -2.19 -21.75
N PRO A 105 0.27 -1.81 -21.04
CA PRO A 105 1.15 -2.79 -20.40
C PRO A 105 0.44 -3.67 -19.38
N LEU A 106 -0.50 -3.08 -18.63
CA LEU A 106 -1.27 -3.77 -17.61
C LEU A 106 -2.32 -4.70 -18.22
N VAL A 107 -3.01 -4.25 -19.27
CA VAL A 107 -3.96 -5.08 -20.06
C VAL A 107 -3.25 -6.27 -20.69
N ASP A 108 -2.09 -6.05 -21.31
CA ASP A 108 -1.32 -7.09 -21.97
C ASP A 108 -0.84 -8.16 -20.98
N ALA A 109 -0.31 -7.75 -19.85
CA ALA A 109 0.14 -8.67 -18.81
C ALA A 109 -1.04 -9.41 -18.18
N ALA A 110 -2.02 -8.69 -17.63
CA ALA A 110 -3.05 -9.29 -16.81
C ALA A 110 -4.13 -10.03 -17.62
N LEU A 111 -4.62 -9.44 -18.72
CA LEU A 111 -5.76 -10.02 -19.45
C LEU A 111 -5.33 -10.96 -20.57
N ARG A 112 -4.20 -10.68 -21.24
CA ARG A 112 -3.72 -11.50 -22.37
C ARG A 112 -2.76 -12.60 -21.91
N ARG A 113 -1.68 -12.24 -21.20
CA ARG A 113 -0.69 -13.21 -20.71
C ARG A 113 -1.09 -13.92 -19.42
N ARG A 114 -2.06 -13.37 -18.69
CA ARG A 114 -2.54 -13.90 -17.39
C ARG A 114 -1.45 -13.86 -16.30
N GLU A 115 -0.62 -12.83 -16.35
CA GLU A 115 0.54 -12.65 -15.47
C GLU A 115 0.40 -11.39 -14.63
N ALA A 116 1.10 -11.36 -13.49
CA ALA A 116 1.27 -10.14 -12.73
C ALA A 116 2.15 -9.14 -13.50
N TYR A 117 1.89 -7.86 -13.29
CA TYR A 117 2.65 -6.75 -13.84
C TYR A 117 3.22 -5.89 -12.72
N LYS A 118 4.44 -5.39 -12.91
CA LYS A 118 5.07 -4.35 -12.10
C LYS A 118 5.77 -3.40 -13.06
N GLY A 119 5.47 -2.12 -13.00
CA GLY A 119 6.12 -1.13 -13.87
C GLY A 119 5.60 0.28 -13.71
N ARG A 120 6.15 1.20 -14.50
CA ARG A 120 5.67 2.58 -14.57
C ARG A 120 4.58 2.69 -15.62
N VAL A 121 3.56 3.47 -15.29
CA VAL A 121 2.45 3.78 -16.18
C VAL A 121 2.12 5.26 -16.05
N ASP A 122 1.80 5.89 -17.17
CA ASP A 122 1.36 7.28 -17.19
C ASP A 122 -0.17 7.36 -17.16
N TYR A 123 -0.70 8.12 -16.21
CA TYR A 123 -2.08 8.57 -16.19
C TYR A 123 -2.12 10.08 -16.40
N GLY A 124 -2.54 10.48 -17.62
CA GLY A 124 -2.48 11.88 -18.03
C GLY A 124 -1.03 12.37 -18.09
N GLN A 125 -0.70 13.36 -17.27
CA GLN A 125 0.66 13.95 -17.20
C GLN A 125 1.48 13.44 -16.00
N ARG A 126 0.95 12.48 -15.23
CA ARG A 126 1.59 11.95 -14.03
C ARG A 126 2.01 10.52 -14.26
N THR A 127 3.22 10.19 -13.83
CA THR A 127 3.77 8.83 -13.85
C THR A 127 3.50 8.17 -12.51
N TYR A 128 3.04 6.91 -12.58
CA TYR A 128 2.68 6.10 -11.44
C TYR A 128 3.50 4.82 -11.42
N ILE A 129 3.97 4.46 -10.24
CA ILE A 129 4.43 3.11 -9.93
C ILE A 129 3.20 2.24 -9.78
N VAL A 130 3.07 1.21 -10.61
CA VAL A 130 1.93 0.30 -10.58
C VAL A 130 2.35 -1.15 -10.44
N ALA A 131 1.53 -1.90 -9.72
CA ALA A 131 1.50 -3.34 -9.82
C ALA A 131 0.07 -3.80 -10.08
N GLY A 132 -0.10 -4.82 -10.89
CA GLY A 132 -1.42 -5.39 -11.10
C GLY A 132 -1.39 -6.87 -11.40
N ARG A 133 -2.57 -7.50 -11.33
CA ARG A 133 -2.74 -8.94 -11.54
C ARG A 133 -4.09 -9.28 -12.15
N PRO A 134 -4.21 -10.43 -12.84
CA PRO A 134 -5.50 -10.92 -13.27
C PRO A 134 -6.46 -11.16 -12.09
N LEU A 135 -7.73 -10.89 -12.32
CA LEU A 135 -8.83 -11.25 -11.42
C LEU A 135 -9.65 -12.37 -12.07
N PHE A 136 -9.61 -13.56 -11.49
CA PHE A 136 -10.39 -14.72 -11.94
C PHE A 136 -11.69 -14.87 -11.14
N GLY A 137 -12.67 -15.54 -11.72
CA GLY A 137 -13.90 -15.89 -11.00
C GLY A 137 -13.65 -17.05 -10.03
N SER A 138 -14.41 -17.13 -8.94
CA SER A 138 -14.22 -18.18 -7.92
C SER A 138 -14.58 -19.59 -8.42
N ASN A 139 -15.52 -19.72 -9.35
CA ASN A 139 -16.06 -21.00 -9.82
C ASN A 139 -15.90 -21.16 -11.35
N THR A 140 -14.84 -20.60 -11.92
CA THR A 140 -14.56 -20.71 -13.35
C THR A 140 -13.62 -21.88 -13.64
N GLU A 141 -13.67 -22.42 -14.86
CA GLU A 141 -12.71 -23.43 -15.31
C GLU A 141 -11.25 -22.92 -15.17
N PRO A 142 -10.26 -23.81 -14.95
CA PRO A 142 -8.87 -23.40 -14.75
C PRO A 142 -8.31 -22.54 -15.90
N ASP A 143 -8.75 -22.78 -17.13
CA ASP A 143 -8.32 -22.06 -18.33
C ASP A 143 -9.23 -20.88 -18.70
N ALA A 144 -10.24 -20.57 -17.87
CA ALA A 144 -11.14 -19.45 -18.12
C ALA A 144 -10.36 -18.12 -18.20
N PRO A 145 -10.78 -17.20 -19.09
CA PRO A 145 -10.17 -15.88 -19.16
C PRO A 145 -10.40 -15.13 -17.83
N PRO A 146 -9.46 -14.24 -17.43
CA PRO A 146 -9.69 -13.34 -16.31
C PRO A 146 -10.98 -12.54 -16.53
N LEU A 147 -11.78 -12.38 -15.46
CA LEU A 147 -12.93 -11.49 -15.48
C LEU A 147 -12.49 -10.03 -15.63
N GLY A 148 -11.31 -9.71 -15.12
CA GLY A 148 -10.69 -8.40 -15.21
C GLY A 148 -9.34 -8.42 -14.53
N MET A 149 -9.01 -7.33 -13.85
CA MET A 149 -7.70 -7.16 -13.21
C MET A 149 -7.79 -6.29 -11.96
N LEU A 150 -6.81 -6.43 -11.10
CA LEU A 150 -6.57 -5.59 -9.94
C LEU A 150 -5.33 -4.75 -10.19
N GLU A 151 -5.32 -3.54 -9.66
CA GLU A 151 -4.18 -2.63 -9.73
C GLU A 151 -3.98 -1.96 -8.36
N ALA A 152 -2.73 -1.85 -7.95
CA ALA A 152 -2.28 -0.89 -6.95
C ALA A 152 -1.37 0.13 -7.63
N PHE A 153 -1.51 1.40 -7.24
CA PHE A 153 -0.77 2.51 -7.83
C PHE A 153 -0.25 3.48 -6.77
N GLN A 154 0.87 4.11 -7.07
CA GLN A 154 1.41 5.23 -6.31
C GLN A 154 1.93 6.28 -7.28
N ASP A 155 1.48 7.51 -7.12
CA ASP A 155 2.00 8.66 -7.87
C ASP A 155 3.48 8.87 -7.54
N GLU A 156 4.33 8.79 -8.56
CA GLU A 156 5.77 8.97 -8.45
C GLU A 156 6.11 10.41 -8.02
N HIS A 157 5.27 11.39 -8.38
CA HIS A 157 5.47 12.80 -8.09
C HIS A 157 5.09 13.18 -6.67
N ILE A 158 4.10 12.55 -6.04
CA ILE A 158 3.80 12.84 -4.63
C ILE A 158 5.00 12.49 -3.74
N PHE A 159 5.68 11.41 -4.08
CA PHE A 159 6.92 11.06 -3.42
C PHE A 159 7.98 12.16 -3.61
N LEU A 160 8.17 12.65 -4.83
CA LEU A 160 9.14 13.72 -5.14
C LEU A 160 8.73 15.09 -4.56
N ASP A 161 7.44 15.38 -4.48
CA ASP A 161 6.88 16.62 -3.92
C ASP A 161 7.06 16.64 -2.40
N LEU A 162 6.90 15.51 -1.71
CA LEU A 162 7.25 15.36 -0.30
C LEU A 162 8.75 15.68 -0.06
N LEU A 163 9.63 15.24 -0.97
CA LEU A 163 11.06 15.59 -0.91
C LEU A 163 11.31 17.08 -1.16
N ALA A 164 10.56 17.71 -2.06
CA ALA A 164 10.75 19.10 -2.42
C ALA A 164 10.13 20.07 -1.39
N ALA A 165 9.04 19.70 -0.73
CA ALA A 165 8.34 20.54 0.24
C ALA A 165 9.18 20.75 1.52
N THR A 166 9.85 19.71 2.01
CA THR A 166 10.73 19.81 3.19
C THR A 166 12.02 20.55 2.86
N ALA A 167 12.59 20.35 1.67
CA ALA A 167 13.73 21.13 1.20
C ALA A 167 13.44 22.64 1.17
N ARG A 168 12.19 23.06 0.93
CA ARG A 168 11.79 24.48 0.95
C ARG A 168 11.52 25.03 2.36
N ALA A 169 11.10 24.19 3.31
CA ALA A 169 10.87 24.61 4.69
C ALA A 169 12.18 24.99 5.41
N GLY A 170 13.33 24.43 4.98
CA GLY A 170 14.66 24.81 5.46
C GLY A 170 15.28 26.06 4.81
N LEU A 171 14.67 26.64 3.77
CA LEU A 171 15.27 27.73 2.97
C LEU A 171 15.19 29.13 3.59
N GLN A 172 14.95 29.26 4.89
CA GLN A 172 15.18 30.55 5.56
C GLN A 172 16.64 30.80 5.94
N ASP A 173 17.53 29.81 5.73
CA ASP A 173 18.95 29.96 6.00
C ASP A 173 19.81 29.59 4.77
N GLN A 174 20.77 30.44 4.40
CA GLN A 174 21.63 30.25 3.22
C GLN A 174 22.77 29.23 3.47
N THR A 175 22.64 28.38 4.50
CA THR A 175 23.61 27.38 4.88
C THR A 175 23.04 25.97 4.79
N SER A 176 23.47 25.29 3.71
CA SER A 176 23.56 23.84 3.48
C SER A 176 22.37 23.11 2.84
N ASP A 177 22.49 22.94 1.52
CA ASP A 177 21.76 21.95 0.70
C ASP A 177 21.83 20.51 1.25
N LEU A 178 22.77 20.22 2.16
CA LEU A 178 22.88 18.94 2.87
C LEU A 178 21.77 18.74 3.90
N VAL A 179 21.44 19.78 4.69
CA VAL A 179 20.34 19.73 5.67
C VAL A 179 19.00 19.56 4.95
N ALA A 180 18.79 20.29 3.86
CA ALA A 180 17.56 20.16 3.06
C ALA A 180 17.34 18.76 2.46
N ARG A 181 18.42 18.05 2.05
CA ARG A 181 18.32 16.67 1.53
C ARG A 181 18.23 15.62 2.65
N ALA A 182 18.86 15.89 3.79
CA ALA A 182 18.67 15.12 5.01
C ALA A 182 17.18 15.16 5.43
N ASP A 183 16.57 16.34 5.47
CA ASP A 183 15.14 16.50 5.80
C ASP A 183 14.22 15.75 4.82
N ALA A 184 14.57 15.74 3.53
CA ALA A 184 13.84 15.00 2.50
C ALA A 184 13.92 13.48 2.75
N MET A 185 15.11 12.95 3.03
CA MET A 185 15.30 11.55 3.38
C MET A 185 14.58 11.19 4.69
N GLU A 186 14.56 12.09 5.67
CA GLU A 186 13.88 11.88 6.94
C GLU A 186 12.36 11.83 6.73
N SER A 187 11.83 12.66 5.83
CA SER A 187 10.43 12.62 5.43
C SER A 187 10.04 11.28 4.78
N ILE A 188 10.92 10.68 3.98
CA ILE A 188 10.68 9.33 3.43
C ILE A 188 10.60 8.32 4.57
N LEU A 189 11.55 8.36 5.50
CA LEU A 189 11.59 7.42 6.62
C LEU A 189 10.33 7.55 7.47
N ARG A 190 9.90 8.78 7.79
CA ARG A 190 8.65 9.03 8.52
C ARG A 190 7.43 8.49 7.78
N PHE A 191 7.37 8.66 6.46
CA PHE A 191 6.28 8.11 5.64
C PHE A 191 6.27 6.58 5.64
N VAL A 192 7.44 5.95 5.50
CA VAL A 192 7.58 4.49 5.53
C VAL A 192 7.22 3.93 6.92
N ASP A 193 7.68 4.57 7.99
CA ASP A 193 7.39 4.18 9.38
C ASP A 193 5.91 4.38 9.73
N ASP A 194 5.26 5.42 9.21
CA ASP A 194 3.81 5.62 9.33
C ASP A 194 3.03 4.48 8.66
N ILE A 195 3.42 4.07 7.45
CA ILE A 195 2.80 2.93 6.77
C ILE A 195 3.02 1.63 7.55
N ALA A 196 4.23 1.38 8.05
CA ALA A 196 4.53 0.20 8.86
C ALA A 196 3.62 0.12 10.10
N ARG A 197 3.46 1.25 10.82
CA ARG A 197 2.59 1.32 12.01
C ARG A 197 1.12 1.07 11.68
N ARG A 198 0.59 1.67 10.60
CA ARG A 198 -0.81 1.47 10.19
C ARG A 198 -1.10 0.01 9.84
N LEU A 199 -0.22 -0.61 9.05
CA LEU A 199 -0.32 -2.03 8.69
C LEU A 199 -0.31 -2.92 9.94
N GLN A 200 0.56 -2.62 10.91
CA GLN A 200 0.69 -3.39 12.14
C GLN A 200 -0.56 -3.27 13.03
N LEU A 201 -1.11 -2.07 13.18
CA LEU A 201 -2.35 -1.85 13.95
C LEU A 201 -3.54 -2.55 13.29
N LEU A 202 -3.67 -2.47 11.96
CA LEU A 202 -4.76 -3.12 11.25
C LEU A 202 -4.65 -4.65 11.32
N ALA A 203 -3.44 -5.20 11.20
CA ALA A 203 -3.19 -6.63 11.36
C ALA A 203 -3.55 -7.12 12.76
N LEU A 204 -3.22 -6.35 13.80
CA LEU A 204 -3.52 -6.69 15.19
C LEU A 204 -5.03 -6.67 15.45
N ASN A 205 -5.69 -5.56 15.14
CA ASN A 205 -7.14 -5.42 15.29
C ASN A 205 -7.88 -6.50 14.51
N GLY A 206 -7.44 -6.75 13.28
CA GLY A 206 -7.97 -7.79 12.42
C GLY A 206 -7.90 -9.18 13.05
N ASN A 207 -6.74 -9.55 13.61
CA ASN A 207 -6.55 -10.86 14.25
C ASN A 207 -7.45 -11.04 15.48
N ILE A 208 -7.70 -9.98 16.27
CA ILE A 208 -8.60 -10.01 17.42
C ILE A 208 -10.03 -10.35 16.96
N ILE A 209 -10.54 -9.68 15.93
CA ILE A 209 -11.88 -9.93 15.39
C ILE A 209 -11.97 -11.32 14.76
N ALA A 210 -10.92 -11.73 14.05
CA ALA A 210 -10.86 -13.04 13.43
C ALA A 210 -10.94 -14.17 14.47
N ALA A 211 -10.37 -13.96 15.66
CA ALA A 211 -10.48 -14.90 16.77
C ALA A 211 -11.88 -14.93 17.41
N GLN A 212 -12.64 -13.82 17.31
CA GLN A 212 -14.00 -13.69 17.82
C GLN A 212 -15.07 -14.21 16.85
N ALA A 213 -14.75 -14.39 15.57
CA ALA A 213 -15.69 -14.84 14.53
C ALA A 213 -15.38 -16.28 14.05
N PRO A 214 -16.06 -17.33 14.58
CA PRO A 214 -15.71 -18.72 14.30
C PRO A 214 -15.90 -19.17 12.83
N GLU A 215 -16.88 -18.64 12.09
CA GLU A 215 -17.13 -19.04 10.68
C GLU A 215 -16.39 -18.18 9.63
N HIS A 216 -16.13 -16.91 9.91
CA HIS A 216 -15.47 -15.98 8.96
C HIS A 216 -14.01 -15.66 9.31
N GLY A 217 -13.55 -16.03 10.51
CA GLY A 217 -12.22 -15.69 11.01
C GLY A 217 -11.07 -16.36 10.24
N ARG A 218 -11.28 -17.53 9.63
CA ARG A 218 -10.17 -18.27 8.99
C ARG A 218 -9.59 -17.54 7.76
N ALA A 219 -10.45 -17.02 6.88
CA ALA A 219 -9.99 -16.25 5.72
C ALA A 219 -9.45 -14.88 6.15
N PHE A 220 -10.05 -14.27 7.16
CA PHE A 220 -9.61 -13.00 7.71
C PHE A 220 -8.24 -13.08 8.41
N ARG A 221 -7.91 -14.20 9.06
CA ARG A 221 -6.55 -14.44 9.62
C ARG A 221 -5.46 -14.46 8.56
N VAL A 222 -5.76 -14.95 7.36
CA VAL A 222 -4.78 -14.96 6.25
C VAL A 222 -4.47 -13.52 5.83
N VAL A 223 -5.50 -12.68 5.69
CA VAL A 223 -5.40 -11.25 5.40
C VAL A 223 -4.61 -10.52 6.50
N CYS A 224 -4.89 -10.79 7.77
CA CYS A 224 -4.19 -10.15 8.89
C CYS A 224 -2.71 -10.54 8.95
N ARG A 225 -2.38 -11.79 8.63
CA ARG A 225 -0.99 -12.25 8.51
C ARG A 225 -0.25 -11.51 7.39
N GLU A 226 -0.91 -11.30 6.25
CA GLU A 226 -0.34 -10.58 5.11
C GLU A 226 -0.08 -9.10 5.45
N LEU A 227 -1.02 -8.45 6.14
CA LEU A 227 -0.83 -7.09 6.66
C LEU A 227 0.37 -7.01 7.63
N GLY A 228 0.55 -7.99 8.50
CA GLY A 228 1.72 -8.06 9.40
C GLY A 228 3.04 -8.23 8.64
N ALA A 229 3.06 -9.06 7.59
CA ALA A 229 4.23 -9.23 6.73
C ALA A 229 4.59 -7.92 6.00
N LEU A 230 3.58 -7.21 5.47
CA LEU A 230 3.75 -5.89 4.86
C LEU A 230 4.32 -4.86 5.85
N ALA A 231 3.87 -4.88 7.11
CA ALA A 231 4.39 -4.00 8.16
C ALA A 231 5.89 -4.24 8.40
N GLY A 232 6.30 -5.50 8.49
CA GLY A 232 7.71 -5.88 8.65
C GLY A 232 8.56 -5.46 7.45
N GLN A 233 8.05 -5.64 6.22
CA GLN A 233 8.74 -5.18 5.00
C GLN A 233 8.90 -3.66 4.95
N ALA A 234 7.90 -2.90 5.38
CA ALA A 234 7.97 -1.45 5.48
C ALA A 234 9.04 -1.01 6.50
N LYS A 235 9.05 -1.60 7.71
CA LYS A 235 10.08 -1.34 8.74
C LYS A 235 11.50 -1.61 8.23
N ASN A 236 11.69 -2.73 7.53
CA ASN A 236 12.99 -3.08 6.95
C ASN A 236 13.43 -2.09 5.86
N THR A 237 12.49 -1.59 5.05
CA THR A 237 12.78 -0.54 4.06
C THR A 237 13.32 0.72 4.73
N GLY A 238 12.72 1.16 5.85
CA GLY A 238 13.22 2.30 6.61
C GLY A 238 14.65 2.08 7.13
N ASN A 239 14.94 0.87 7.63
CA ASN A 239 16.29 0.51 8.09
C ASN A 239 17.32 0.50 6.95
N ASP A 240 16.97 -0.07 5.80
CA ASP A 240 17.83 -0.12 4.60
C ASP A 240 18.18 1.31 4.12
N VAL A 241 17.18 2.21 4.09
CA VAL A 241 17.38 3.62 3.71
C VAL A 241 18.29 4.34 4.73
N ARG A 242 18.12 4.10 6.04
CA ARG A 242 19.01 4.65 7.08
C ARG A 242 20.46 4.17 6.91
N GLN A 243 20.66 2.87 6.68
CA GLN A 243 22.00 2.32 6.48
C GLN A 243 22.67 2.88 5.22
N LEU A 244 21.92 3.02 4.12
CA LEU A 244 22.41 3.66 2.90
C LEU A 244 22.82 5.11 3.14
N ALA A 245 22.03 5.88 3.91
CA ALA A 245 22.35 7.26 4.25
C ALA A 245 23.69 7.37 4.99
N VAL A 246 23.87 6.56 6.05
CA VAL A 246 25.09 6.55 6.87
C VAL A 246 26.29 6.10 6.04
N ALA A 247 26.17 5.04 5.26
CA ALA A 247 27.25 4.52 4.42
C ALA A 247 27.78 5.52 3.38
N MET A 248 26.98 6.54 3.03
CA MET A 248 27.32 7.56 2.05
C MET A 248 27.77 8.90 2.66
N GLY A 249 28.03 8.94 3.97
CA GLY A 249 28.64 10.09 4.65
C GLY A 249 27.67 11.14 5.18
N PHE A 250 26.38 10.81 5.30
CA PHE A 250 25.42 11.61 6.05
C PHE A 250 25.56 11.28 7.55
N GLU A 251 26.65 11.74 8.17
CA GLU A 251 26.89 11.60 9.61
C GLU A 251 25.90 12.47 10.40
N GLY A 252 25.22 11.90 11.41
CA GLY A 252 24.12 12.54 12.16
C GLY A 252 22.71 12.15 11.66
N PHE A 253 22.62 11.34 10.61
CA PHE A 253 21.34 10.85 10.09
C PHE A 253 20.78 9.71 10.95
N GLY A 254 19.78 9.99 11.80
CA GLY A 254 19.01 8.97 12.53
C GLY A 254 19.32 8.79 14.02
N GLU A 255 20.09 9.68 14.66
CA GLU A 255 20.35 9.61 16.11
C GLU A 255 19.14 9.98 16.98
N ASP A 256 18.21 10.82 16.49
CA ASP A 256 17.07 11.33 17.27
C ASP A 256 15.76 10.53 17.13
N SER A 257 15.72 9.44 16.36
CA SER A 257 14.46 8.73 16.04
C SER A 257 14.44 7.24 16.40
N VAL A 258 15.44 6.74 17.13
CA VAL A 258 15.37 5.39 17.69
C VAL A 258 14.52 5.44 18.97
N GLU A 259 13.20 5.48 18.83
CA GLU A 259 12.40 4.90 19.90
C GLU A 259 12.80 3.42 19.99
N PRO A 260 13.16 2.92 21.19
CA PRO A 260 13.55 1.54 21.35
C PRO A 260 12.40 0.68 20.85
N SER A 261 12.73 -0.30 20.01
CA SER A 261 11.85 -1.36 19.57
C SER A 261 10.95 -1.79 20.73
N GLY A 262 9.69 -1.35 20.72
CA GLY A 262 8.64 -1.96 21.54
C GLY A 262 8.50 -3.44 21.16
N PRO A 263 7.54 -4.18 21.75
CA PRO A 263 7.47 -5.65 21.70
C PRO A 263 7.30 -6.27 20.29
N ALA A 264 7.43 -5.50 19.22
CA ALA A 264 7.31 -5.85 17.81
C ALA A 264 8.30 -6.93 17.32
N ASP A 265 9.51 -7.05 17.88
CA ASP A 265 10.43 -8.13 17.47
C ASP A 265 10.05 -9.49 18.09
N ALA A 266 9.23 -9.51 19.15
CA ALA A 266 8.71 -10.75 19.74
C ALA A 266 7.48 -11.32 19.00
N LEU A 267 6.86 -10.54 18.12
CA LEU A 267 5.58 -10.88 17.47
C LEU A 267 5.72 -11.52 16.09
N SER A 268 6.88 -11.38 15.43
CA SER A 268 7.18 -12.10 14.17
C SER A 268 7.48 -13.58 14.38
N ASP A 269 7.87 -13.97 15.60
CA ASP A 269 8.30 -15.34 15.93
C ASP A 269 7.32 -16.09 16.86
N SER A 270 6.41 -15.36 17.52
CA SER A 270 5.42 -15.97 18.42
C SER A 270 4.15 -16.35 17.66
N GLY A 271 4.15 -17.53 17.05
CA GLY A 271 2.90 -18.20 16.72
C GLY A 271 2.18 -18.64 17.99
N LEU A 272 1.47 -17.77 18.72
CA LEU A 272 0.68 -18.19 19.88
C LEU A 272 -0.57 -17.37 20.17
N GLN A 273 -1.55 -18.11 20.71
CA GLN A 273 -2.79 -17.69 21.35
C GLN A 273 -2.64 -16.45 22.23
N LEU A 274 -3.65 -15.57 22.19
CA LEU A 274 -3.97 -14.68 23.31
C LEU A 274 -5.46 -14.74 23.61
N GLU A 275 -5.74 -15.07 24.87
CA GLU A 275 -7.04 -15.05 25.53
C GLU A 275 -7.53 -13.60 25.78
N ALA A 276 -8.83 -13.52 26.05
CA ALA A 276 -9.72 -12.36 26.08
C ALA A 276 -9.33 -11.19 27.01
N ALA A 277 -9.70 -9.98 26.60
CA ALA A 277 -10.66 -9.11 27.29
C ALA A 277 -10.81 -7.75 26.58
N ALA A 278 -11.79 -7.65 25.68
CA ALA A 278 -12.42 -6.38 25.29
C ALA A 278 -13.79 -6.72 24.71
N ASP A 279 -14.81 -5.92 25.07
CA ASP A 279 -16.21 -6.12 24.66
C ASP A 279 -16.36 -6.33 23.13
N PRO A 280 -17.38 -7.09 22.68
CA PRO A 280 -17.57 -7.38 21.27
C PRO A 280 -17.89 -6.08 20.50
N VAL A 281 -16.88 -5.56 19.80
CA VAL A 281 -17.01 -4.44 18.85
C VAL A 281 -17.53 -5.01 17.53
N SER A 282 -18.66 -4.48 17.04
CA SER A 282 -19.31 -4.96 15.81
C SER A 282 -18.45 -4.72 14.56
N MET A 283 -18.66 -5.51 13.50
CA MET A 283 -18.06 -5.26 12.18
C MET A 283 -18.36 -3.85 11.64
N ALA A 284 -19.50 -3.28 12.00
CA ALA A 284 -19.83 -1.89 11.71
C ALA A 284 -18.99 -0.89 12.52
N ASP A 285 -18.60 -1.27 13.73
CA ASP A 285 -17.82 -0.43 14.64
C ASP A 285 -16.33 -0.39 14.25
N LEU A 286 -15.80 -1.38 13.52
CA LEU A 286 -14.46 -1.31 12.93
C LEU A 286 -14.40 -0.42 11.68
N ALA A 287 -15.43 -0.49 10.83
CA ALA A 287 -15.60 0.46 9.75
C ALA A 287 -15.85 1.89 10.29
N ALA A 288 -16.55 2.01 11.43
CA ALA A 288 -16.78 3.28 12.11
C ALA A 288 -15.56 3.79 12.90
N ALA A 289 -14.76 2.94 13.56
CA ALA A 289 -13.55 3.34 14.26
C ALA A 289 -12.46 3.83 13.28
N ALA A 290 -12.38 3.26 12.08
CA ALA A 290 -11.60 3.81 10.98
C ALA A 290 -12.08 5.22 10.57
N ASN A 291 -13.38 5.52 10.71
CA ASN A 291 -13.99 6.80 10.36
C ASN A 291 -13.96 7.86 11.50
N ASP A 292 -14.07 7.44 12.77
CA ASP A 292 -14.11 8.31 13.96
C ASP A 292 -12.71 8.79 14.40
N THR A 293 -11.67 8.01 14.10
CA THR A 293 -10.28 8.45 14.33
C THR A 293 -9.89 9.63 13.40
N LEU A 294 -10.68 9.88 12.34
CA LEU A 294 -10.51 11.00 11.40
C LEU A 294 -11.42 12.21 11.66
N SER A 295 -12.49 12.08 12.45
CA SER A 295 -13.39 13.21 12.77
C SER A 295 -13.00 13.96 14.06
N SER A 296 -12.15 13.38 14.91
CA SER A 296 -11.72 13.99 16.19
C SER A 296 -10.44 14.85 16.11
N ARG A 297 -9.95 15.14 14.90
CA ARG A 297 -8.85 16.09 14.65
C ARG A 297 -9.20 17.16 13.60
N GLY A 298 -10.46 17.63 13.64
CA GLY A 298 -10.85 18.94 13.13
C GLY A 298 -10.63 20.02 14.18
#